data_AF-A0A091BXE9-F1
#
_entry.id   AF-A0A091BXE9-F1
#
_cell.length_a   1.000
_cell.length_b   1.000
_cell.length_c   1.000
_cell.angle_alpha   90.00
_cell.angle_beta   90.00
_cell.angle_gamma   90.00
#
_symmetry.space_group_name_H-M   'P 1'
#
loop_
_entity.id
_entity.type
_entity.pdbx_description
1 polymer ?
#
loop_
_entity_poly.entity_id
_entity_poly.type
_entity_poly.pdbx_seq_one_letter_code
_entity_poly.pdbx_strand_id
1 'polypeptide(L)' 'MVITDKGVIIRFRVEDISQTGRSTLGVRLMKMEEDAKVVTMATVDSEELEKLEEPTKE' A
#
# COMPACT_ATOMS: atom_id res chain seq x y z
N MET A 1 -2.71 2.54 -0.34
CA MET A 1 -1.28 2.83 -0.60
C MET A 1 -0.49 2.70 0.69
N VAL A 2 0.70 2.08 0.63
CA VAL A 2 1.63 1.93 1.75
C VAL A 2 3.00 2.45 1.32
N ILE A 3 3.71 3.13 2.23
CA ILE A 3 5.01 3.75 2.01
C ILE A 3 5.99 3.25 3.07
N THR A 4 7.18 2.86 2.65
CA THR A 4 8.29 2.48 3.56
C THR A 4 9.30 3.62 3.74
N ASP A 5 10.10 3.53 4.80
CA ASP A 5 11.21 4.45 5.10
C ASP A 5 12.29 4.50 4.01
N LYS A 6 12.36 3.45 3.17
CA LYS A 6 13.25 3.38 2.00
C LYS A 6 12.66 4.06 0.75
N GLY A 7 11.49 4.70 0.85
CA GLY A 7 10.83 5.36 -0.28
C GLY A 7 10.12 4.39 -1.24
N VAL A 8 9.91 3.13 -0.84
CA VAL A 8 9.16 2.17 -1.65
C VAL A 8 7.67 2.38 -1.40
N ILE A 9 6.93 2.62 -2.49
CA ILE A 9 5.49 2.84 -2.47
C ILE A 9 4.80 1.63 -3.10
N ILE A 10 3.86 1.02 -2.37
CA ILE A 10 3.06 -0.09 -2.86
C ILE A 10 1.58 0.31 -2.88
N ARG A 11 0.96 0.07 -4.03
CA ARG A 11 -0.47 0.26 -4.27
C ARG A 11 -1.09 -1.12 -4.52
N PHE A 12 -2.16 -1.41 -3.79
CA PHE A 12 -2.95 -2.63 -3.92
C PHE A 12 -4.42 -2.26 -3.72
N ARG A 13 -5.33 -3.02 -4.31
CA ARG A 13 -6.76 -2.87 -4.04
C ARG A 13 -7.06 -3.45 -2.68
N VAL A 14 -7.97 -2.80 -1.94
CA VAL A 14 -8.41 -3.28 -0.63
C VAL A 14 -9.13 -4.63 -0.76
N GLU A 15 -9.82 -4.85 -1.89
CA GLU A 15 -10.52 -6.10 -2.20
C GLU A 15 -9.59 -7.32 -2.29
N ASP A 16 -8.31 -7.11 -2.62
CA ASP A 16 -7.32 -8.18 -2.72
C ASP A 16 -6.80 -8.63 -1.33
N ILE A 17 -7.17 -7.92 -0.25
CA ILE A 17 -6.75 -8.25 1.13
C ILE A 17 -7.66 -9.32 1.72
N SER A 18 -7.06 -10.40 2.23
CA SER A 18 -7.80 -11.45 2.92
C SER A 18 -8.44 -10.93 4.21
N GLN A 19 -9.77 -11.10 4.32
CA GLN A 19 -10.49 -10.80 5.55
C GLN A 19 -10.04 -11.76 6.66
N THR A 20 -9.51 -11.20 7.73
CA THR A 20 -8.98 -11.94 8.88
C THR A 20 -9.69 -11.51 10.16
N GLY A 21 -9.90 -12.46 11.07
CA GLY A 21 -10.60 -12.20 12.34
C GLY A 21 -9.82 -11.26 13.27
N ARG A 22 -10.51 -10.68 14.25
CA ARG A 22 -9.96 -9.68 15.18
C ARG A 22 -8.77 -10.19 16.01
N SER A 23 -8.73 -11.47 16.34
CA SER A 23 -7.63 -12.11 17.08
C SER A 23 -6.76 -12.95 16.16
N THR A 24 -6.15 -12.31 15.15
CA THR A 24 -5.23 -12.96 14.21
C THR A 24 -3.99 -12.11 13.99
N LEU A 25 -2.95 -12.71 13.41
CA LEU A 25 -1.74 -12.00 12.97
C LEU A 25 -1.93 -11.26 11.63
N GLY A 26 -3.08 -11.42 10.99
CA GLY A 26 -3.35 -10.86 9.66
C GLY A 26 -2.61 -11.59 8.54
N VAL A 27 -2.44 -10.89 7.42
CA VAL A 27 -1.76 -11.39 6.21
C VAL A 27 -0.61 -10.49 5.80
N ARG A 28 0.40 -11.08 5.16
CA ARG A 28 1.56 -10.33 4.64
C ARG A 28 1.21 -9.69 3.31
N LEU A 29 1.01 -8.37 3.30
CA LEU A 29 0.71 -7.59 2.09
C LEU A 29 1.93 -7.35 1.21
N MET A 30 3.13 -7.28 1.80
CA MET A 30 4.37 -7.06 1.05
C MET A 30 5.56 -7.81 1.64
N LYS A 31 6.52 -8.16 0.78
CA LYS A 31 7.84 -8.57 1.23
C LYS A 31 8.63 -7.32 1.61
N MET A 32 8.89 -7.17 2.90
CA MET A 32 9.83 -6.17 3.41
C MET A 32 11.26 -6.67 3.27
N GLU A 33 12.17 -5.77 2.90
CA GLU A 33 13.61 -6.00 3.00
C GLU A 33 14.06 -5.94 4.46
N GLU A 34 15.25 -6.46 4.75
CA GLU A 34 15.85 -6.37 6.09
C GLU A 34 15.98 -4.89 6.50
N ASP A 35 15.58 -4.61 7.74
CA ASP A 35 15.49 -3.27 8.36
C ASP A 35 14.52 -2.26 7.72
N ALA A 36 13.77 -2.62 6.68
CA ALA A 36 12.73 -1.74 6.14
C ALA A 36 11.51 -1.68 7.07
N LYS A 37 10.95 -0.50 7.26
CA LYS A 37 9.74 -0.27 8.09
C LYS A 37 8.69 0.49 7.30
N VAL A 38 7.42 0.14 7.54
CA VAL A 38 6.29 0.92 7.01
C VAL A 38 6.19 2.19 7.83
N VAL A 39 6.25 3.34 7.15
CA VAL A 39 6.17 4.66 7.79
C VAL A 39 4.79 5.27 7.66
N THR A 40 4.08 5.00 6.55
CA THR A 40 2.78 5.61 6.28
C THR A 40 1.89 4.70 5.44
N MET A 41 0.59 4.80 5.67
CA MET A 41 -0.44 4.16 4.86
C MET A 41 -1.58 5.14 4.65
N ALA A 42 -2.12 5.18 3.43
CA ALA A 42 -3.25 6.00 3.06
C ALA A 42 -4.22 5.19 2.19
N THR A 43 -5.51 5.32 2.46
CA THR A 43 -6.56 4.90 1.52
C THR A 43 -6.69 5.95 0.44
N VAL A 44 -6.80 5.50 -0.81
CA VAL A 44 -6.95 6.38 -1.97
C VAL A 44 -8.12 5.83 -2.76
N ASP A 45 -9.04 6.71 -3.13
CA ASP A 45 -10.17 6.34 -3.99
C ASP A 45 -9.67 6.03 -5.40
N SER A 46 -10.40 5.16 -6.10
CA SER A 46 -10.03 4.72 -7.46
C SER A 46 -9.85 5.90 -8.42
N GLU A 47 -10.69 6.92 -8.29
CA GLU A 47 -10.65 8.14 -9.12
C GLU A 47 -9.39 8.99 -8.86
N GLU A 48 -8.82 8.95 -7.65
CA GLU A 48 -7.57 9.63 -7.34
C GLU A 48 -6.34 8.79 -7.71
N LEU A 49 -6.46 7.46 -7.69
CA LEU A 49 -5.40 6.55 -8.17
C LEU A 49 -5.14 6.74 -9.66
N GLU A 50 -6.20 6.87 -10.48
CA GLU A 50 -6.07 7.09 -11.92
C GLU A 50 -5.37 8.43 -12.24
N LYS A 51 -5.64 9.47 -11.45
CA LYS A 51 -4.99 10.80 -11.60
C LYS A 51 -3.50 10.77 -11.25
N LEU A 52 -3.06 9.83 -10.41
CA LEU A 52 -1.64 9.65 -10.05
C LEU A 52 -0.86 8.83 -11.08
N GLU A 53 -1.55 8.16 -12.01
CA GLU A 53 -0.94 7.36 -13.07
C GLU A 53 -0.82 8.12 -14.40
N GLU A 54 -1.47 9.27 -14.52
CA GLU A 54 -1.18 10.20 -15.61
C GLU A 54 0.23 10.78 -15.41
N PRO A 55 1.18 10.54 -16.34
CA PRO A 55 2.46 11.21 -16.26
C PRO A 55 2.17 12.70 -16.34
N THR A 56 2.64 13.46 -15.33
CA THR A 56 2.61 14.91 -15.36
C THR A 56 3.20 15.36 -16.69
N LYS A 57 2.32 15.74 -17.63
CA LYS A 57 2.71 16.32 -18.90
C LYS A 57 3.21 17.71 -18.56
N GLU A 58 4.53 17.87 -18.60
CA GLU A 58 5.18 19.17 -18.69
C GLU A 58 4.79 19.87 -20.00
#